data_AF-A0A3M3AIQ7-F1
#
_entry.id   AF-A0A3M3AIQ7-F1
#
_cell.length_a   1.000
_cell.length_b   1.000
_cell.length_c   1.000
_cell.angle_alpha   90.00
_cell.angle_beta   90.00
_cell.angle_gamma   90.00
#
_symmetry.space_group_name_H-M   'P 1'
#
loop_
_entity.id
_entity.type
_entity.pdbx_description
1 polymer ?
#
loop_
_entity_poly.entity_id
_entity_poly.type
_entity_poly.pdbx_seq_one_letter_code
_entity_poly.pdbx_strand_id
1 'polypeptide(L)'
;MVRSKKDSVTTAYAEDIWRSLALHVLPELANTPISAITASMVIGLLRPLEAKGSLETVKRLSQRLNEIMTYGVNAGLIFSNPLSGIRSVFKKPKKQNMAALAPGELKELMLTVANASIKKTTRCLIEWQLHTMTRPAEAATARWADIDLKKKIWTIPPE
;
A
#
# COMPACT_ATOMS: atom_id res chain seq x y z
N MET A 1 9.00 17.15 3.73
CA MET A 1 9.14 15.83 3.06
C MET A 1 7.90 15.39 2.28
N VAL A 2 6.72 15.15 2.90
CA VAL A 2 5.52 14.69 2.15
C VAL A 2 5.12 15.67 1.04
N ARG A 3 5.24 16.98 1.26
CA ARG A 3 5.02 18.01 0.22
C ARG A 3 6.10 18.04 -0.86
N SER A 4 7.34 17.67 -0.56
CA SER A 4 8.49 17.71 -1.48
C SER A 4 8.61 16.43 -2.33
N LYS A 5 8.06 15.30 -1.87
CA LYS A 5 7.96 14.07 -2.67
C LYS A 5 6.80 14.10 -3.68
N LYS A 6 5.85 15.04 -3.59
CA LYS A 6 4.68 15.08 -4.49
C LYS A 6 5.05 15.10 -5.97
N ASP A 7 6.21 15.67 -6.30
CA ASP A 7 6.68 15.76 -7.69
C ASP A 7 7.30 14.45 -8.20
N SER A 8 7.61 13.50 -7.31
CA SER A 8 8.27 12.23 -7.63
C SER A 8 7.44 10.99 -7.30
N VAL A 9 6.23 11.14 -6.73
CA VAL A 9 5.32 10.04 -6.41
C VAL A 9 3.89 10.39 -6.81
N THR A 10 3.07 9.39 -7.09
CA THR A 10 1.65 9.62 -7.41
C THR A 10 0.93 10.26 -6.22
N THR A 11 -0.09 11.08 -6.50
CA THR A 11 -0.90 11.75 -5.48
C THR A 11 -1.49 10.75 -4.48
N ALA A 12 -2.01 9.63 -4.97
CA ALA A 12 -2.55 8.55 -4.15
C ALA A 12 -1.52 7.96 -3.18
N TYR A 13 -0.26 7.81 -3.63
CA TYR A 13 0.81 7.31 -2.77
C TYR A 13 1.20 8.34 -1.69
N ALA A 14 1.22 9.63 -2.02
CA ALA A 14 1.45 10.69 -1.04
C ALA A 14 0.34 10.75 0.03
N GLU A 15 -0.92 10.56 -0.38
CA GLU A 15 -2.07 10.48 0.52
C GLU A 15 -2.00 9.26 1.44
N ASP A 16 -1.63 8.09 0.94
CA ASP A 16 -1.43 6.89 1.76
C ASP A 16 -0.33 7.08 2.81
N ILE A 17 0.80 7.72 2.43
CA ILE A 17 1.85 8.09 3.37
C ILE A 17 1.28 9.00 4.46
N TRP A 18 0.63 10.09 4.07
CA TRP A 18 0.10 11.06 5.01
C TRP A 18 -0.92 10.44 5.96
N ARG A 19 -1.87 9.65 5.43
CA ARG A 19 -2.89 8.96 6.23
C ARG A 19 -2.26 8.02 7.25
N SER A 20 -1.25 7.24 6.87
CA SER A 20 -0.57 6.34 7.81
C SER A 20 0.12 7.09 8.96
N LEU A 21 0.74 8.24 8.66
CA LEU A 21 1.39 9.08 9.67
C LEU A 21 0.35 9.74 10.57
N ALA A 22 -0.74 10.25 10.00
CA ALA A 22 -1.83 10.87 10.75
C ALA A 22 -2.51 9.89 11.72
N LEU A 23 -2.67 8.63 11.31
CA LEU A 23 -3.29 7.60 12.13
C LEU A 23 -2.37 7.03 13.23
N HIS A 24 -1.07 6.88 12.93
CA HIS A 24 -0.18 6.08 13.78
C HIS A 24 0.99 6.85 14.39
N VAL A 25 1.27 8.07 13.96
CA VAL A 25 2.44 8.84 14.39
C VAL A 25 2.05 10.17 15.02
N LEU A 26 1.22 10.96 14.31
CA LEU A 26 0.81 12.27 14.77
C LEU A 26 0.06 12.29 16.12
N PRO A 27 -0.73 11.27 16.52
CA PRO A 27 -1.42 11.29 17.81
C PRO A 27 -0.47 11.46 19.02
N GLU A 28 0.77 10.97 18.92
CA GLU A 28 1.75 11.04 20.01
C GLU A 28 2.92 12.00 19.72
N LEU A 29 3.32 12.15 18.45
CA LEU A 29 4.53 12.89 18.07
C LEU A 29 4.26 14.23 17.36
N ALA A 30 3.01 14.65 17.15
CA ALA A 30 2.70 15.87 16.39
C ALA A 30 3.38 17.13 16.94
N ASN A 31 3.48 17.24 18.27
CA ASN A 31 4.04 18.39 18.97
C ASN A 31 5.50 18.18 19.40
N THR A 32 6.11 17.06 19.03
CA THR A 32 7.50 16.76 19.38
C THR A 32 8.44 17.39 18.34
N PRO A 33 9.39 18.25 18.75
CA PRO A 33 10.42 18.76 17.85
C PRO A 33 11.21 17.61 17.22
N ILE A 34 11.54 17.71 15.93
CA ILE A 34 12.28 16.65 15.22
C ILE A 34 13.62 16.30 15.89
N SER A 35 14.29 17.28 16.50
CA SER A 35 15.54 17.10 17.25
C SER A 35 15.37 16.34 18.57
N ALA A 36 14.16 16.26 19.11
CA ALA A 36 13.85 15.56 20.35
C ALA A 36 13.33 14.12 20.13
N ILE A 37 13.09 13.72 18.87
CA ILE A 37 12.62 12.38 18.54
C ILE A 37 13.74 11.36 18.80
N THR A 38 13.46 10.37 19.64
CA THR A 38 14.40 9.28 19.96
C THR A 38 13.94 7.94 19.41
N ALA A 39 14.88 6.99 19.26
CA ALA A 39 14.56 5.62 18.88
C ALA A 39 13.57 4.98 19.86
N SER A 40 13.76 5.19 21.16
CA SER A 40 12.91 4.63 22.22
C SER A 40 11.46 5.09 22.12
N MET A 41 11.22 6.37 21.82
CA MET A 41 9.87 6.91 21.61
C MET A 41 9.18 6.24 20.42
N VAL A 42 9.88 6.14 19.29
CA VAL A 42 9.33 5.51 18.08
C VAL A 42 9.13 4.00 18.27
N ILE A 43 10.01 3.33 19.01
CA ILE A 43 9.83 1.92 19.37
C ILE A 43 8.56 1.77 20.20
N GLY A 44 8.39 2.59 21.25
CA GLY A 44 7.19 2.61 22.09
C GLY A 44 5.91 2.79 21.28
N LEU A 45 5.90 3.76 20.36
CA LEU A 45 4.79 4.03 19.45
C LEU A 45 4.42 2.83 18.56
N LEU A 46 5.42 2.10 18.05
CA LEU A 46 5.21 1.00 17.11
C LEU A 46 4.97 -0.37 17.78
N ARG A 47 5.33 -0.55 19.06
CA ARG A 47 5.11 -1.82 19.78
C ARG A 47 3.64 -2.26 19.87
N PRO A 48 2.66 -1.38 20.12
CA PRO A 48 1.26 -1.77 20.09
C PRO A 48 0.80 -2.33 18.73
N LEU A 49 1.33 -1.79 17.62
CA LEU A 49 1.01 -2.29 16.27
C LEU A 49 1.65 -3.65 16.02
N GLU A 50 2.87 -3.86 16.50
CA GLU A 50 3.54 -5.16 16.44
C GLU A 50 2.81 -6.21 17.27
N ALA A 51 2.39 -5.87 18.50
CA ALA A 51 1.62 -6.76 19.38
C ALA A 51 0.29 -7.18 18.76
N LYS A 52 -0.34 -6.29 17.96
CA LYS A 52 -1.55 -6.59 17.16
C LYS A 52 -1.27 -7.43 15.91
N GLY A 53 -0.02 -7.81 15.64
CA GLY A 53 0.36 -8.58 14.45
C GLY A 53 0.46 -7.78 13.15
N SER A 54 0.35 -6.45 13.20
CA SER A 54 0.40 -5.57 12.01
C SER A 54 1.83 -5.33 11.52
N LEU A 55 2.58 -6.40 11.26
CA LEU A 55 4.03 -6.35 10.99
C LEU A 55 4.39 -5.60 9.70
N GLU A 56 3.56 -5.67 8.66
CA GLU A 56 3.77 -4.89 7.43
C GLU A 56 3.55 -3.39 7.67
N THR A 57 2.58 -3.01 8.50
CA THR A 57 2.36 -1.62 8.91
C THR A 57 3.55 -1.08 9.70
N VAL A 58 4.06 -1.84 10.67
CA VAL A 58 5.26 -1.50 11.46
C VAL A 58 6.47 -1.29 10.54
N LYS A 59 6.67 -2.20 9.58
CA LYS A 59 7.75 -2.10 8.59
C LYS A 59 7.63 -0.83 7.75
N ARG A 60 6.44 -0.54 7.21
CA ARG A 60 6.19 0.65 6.36
C ARG A 60 6.37 1.95 7.15
N LEU A 61 5.85 2.02 8.38
CA LEU A 61 6.01 3.18 9.25
C LEU A 61 7.47 3.40 9.65
N SER A 62 8.19 2.34 10.02
CA SER A 62 9.63 2.42 10.33
C SER A 62 10.43 3.00 9.17
N GLN A 63 10.13 2.55 7.94
CA GLN A 63 10.78 3.08 6.73
C GLN A 63 10.43 4.56 6.51
N ARG A 64 9.15 4.93 6.57
CA ARG A 64 8.68 6.31 6.40
C ARG A 64 9.30 7.26 7.41
N LEU A 65 9.35 6.86 8.68
CA LEU A 65 9.96 7.65 9.76
C LEU A 65 11.48 7.79 9.56
N ASN A 66 12.18 6.70 9.20
CA ASN A 66 13.60 6.76 8.88
C ASN A 66 13.90 7.71 7.71
N GLU A 67 13.06 7.68 6.67
CA GLU A 67 13.14 8.61 5.54
C GLU A 67 12.95 10.07 5.98
N ILE A 68 11.97 10.35 6.87
CA ILE A 68 11.73 11.68 7.44
C ILE A 68 12.95 12.19 8.22
N MET A 69 13.54 11.35 9.08
CA MET A 69 14.71 11.74 9.86
C MET A 69 15.95 11.90 8.96
N THR A 70 16.12 11.06 7.95
CA THR A 70 17.19 11.21 6.94
C THR A 70 17.05 12.54 6.19
N TYR A 71 15.83 12.92 5.81
CA TYR A 71 15.58 14.26 5.25
C TYR A 71 15.97 15.36 6.25
N GLY A 72 15.63 15.20 7.53
CA GLY A 72 16.02 16.12 8.59
C GLY A 72 17.53 16.33 8.68
N VAL A 73 18.33 15.26 8.56
CA VAL A 73 19.80 15.35 8.51
C VAL A 73 20.26 16.13 7.28
N ASN A 74 19.77 15.74 6.09
CA ASN A 74 20.18 16.37 4.83
C ASN A 74 19.79 17.85 4.73
N ALA A 75 18.70 18.24 5.40
CA ALA A 75 18.24 19.63 5.47
C ALA A 75 18.92 20.42 6.61
N GLY A 76 19.82 19.82 7.39
CA GLY A 76 20.50 20.48 8.51
C GLY A 76 19.63 20.72 9.75
N LEU A 77 18.45 20.08 9.85
CA LEU A 77 17.53 20.23 10.98
C LEU A 77 17.95 19.41 12.21
N ILE A 78 18.66 18.30 11.98
CA ILE A 78 19.22 17.42 13.03
C ILE A 78 20.62 16.98 12.61
N PHE A 79 21.48 16.68 13.59
CA PHE A 79 22.86 16.30 13.33
C PHE A 79 23.01 14.86 12.83
N SER A 80 22.17 13.95 13.31
CA SER A 80 22.20 12.53 12.94
C SER A 80 20.80 11.94 12.97
N ASN A 81 20.60 10.83 12.26
CA ASN A 81 19.32 10.13 12.22
C ASN A 81 19.24 9.11 13.38
N PRO A 82 18.42 9.36 14.42
CA PRO A 82 18.30 8.46 15.57
C PRO A 82 17.51 7.19 15.25
N LEU A 83 16.83 7.13 14.11
CA LEU A 83 16.01 5.99 13.67
C LEU A 83 16.74 5.10 12.66
N SER A 84 18.03 5.35 12.44
CA SER A 84 18.87 4.51 11.59
C SER A 84 18.83 3.06 12.10
N GLY A 85 18.37 2.14 11.27
CA GLY A 85 18.27 0.73 11.63
C GLY A 85 17.11 0.34 12.56
N ILE A 86 16.21 1.26 12.96
CA ILE A 86 15.11 0.98 13.91
C ILE A 86 14.25 -0.24 13.54
N ARG A 87 14.18 -0.55 12.24
CA ARG A 87 13.45 -1.72 11.71
C ARG A 87 13.97 -3.06 12.28
N SER A 88 15.26 -3.17 12.64
CA SER A 88 15.85 -4.41 13.16
C SER A 88 15.28 -4.82 14.51
N VAL A 89 14.68 -3.88 15.23
CA VAL A 89 14.11 -4.05 16.56
C VAL A 89 12.74 -4.75 16.52
N PHE A 90 12.09 -4.80 15.36
CA PHE A 90 10.77 -5.42 15.17
C PHE A 90 10.86 -6.77 14.48
N LYS A 91 9.88 -7.64 14.79
CA LYS A 91 9.70 -8.93 14.10
C LYS A 91 9.49 -8.68 12.61
N LYS A 92 10.21 -9.45 11.79
CA LYS A 92 10.01 -9.40 10.33
C LYS A 92 8.64 -10.02 10.01
N PRO A 93 7.83 -9.40 9.13
CA PRO A 93 6.63 -10.04 8.63
C PRO A 93 7.02 -11.35 7.94
N LYS A 94 6.34 -12.45 8.29
CA LYS A 94 6.47 -13.70 7.54
C LYS A 94 5.83 -13.47 6.17
N LYS A 95 6.59 -13.73 5.11
CA LYS A 95 6.07 -13.64 3.74
C LYS A 95 5.05 -14.76 3.55
N GLN A 96 3.77 -14.39 3.50
CA GLN A 96 2.71 -15.27 3.05
C GLN A 96 2.42 -14.91 1.59
N ASN A 97 2.69 -15.82 0.67
CA ASN A 97 2.27 -15.65 -0.71
C ASN A 97 0.76 -15.88 -0.78
N MET A 98 0.06 -15.10 -1.58
CA MET A 98 -1.33 -15.42 -1.90
C MET A 98 -1.34 -16.70 -2.73
N ALA A 99 -2.12 -17.69 -2.31
CA ALA A 99 -2.27 -18.92 -3.07
C ALA A 99 -2.88 -18.59 -4.44
N ALA A 100 -2.25 -19.10 -5.50
CA ALA A 100 -2.84 -19.05 -6.82
C ALA A 100 -4.01 -20.03 -6.90
N LEU A 101 -5.08 -19.65 -7.61
CA LEU A 101 -6.20 -20.54 -7.89
C LEU A 101 -5.69 -21.70 -8.75
N ALA A 102 -5.88 -22.93 -8.27
CA ALA A 102 -5.51 -24.10 -9.06
C ALA A 102 -6.50 -24.28 -10.24
N PRO A 103 -6.06 -24.80 -11.40
CA PRO A 103 -6.97 -25.01 -12.54
C PRO A 103 -8.22 -25.84 -12.21
N GLY A 104 -8.11 -26.80 -11.29
CA GLY A 104 -9.24 -27.62 -10.84
C GLY A 104 -10.30 -26.85 -10.03
N GLU A 105 -9.92 -25.75 -9.39
CA GLU A 105 -10.80 -24.91 -8.57
C GLU A 105 -11.58 -23.89 -9.40
N LEU A 106 -11.19 -23.69 -10.68
CA LEU A 106 -11.82 -22.72 -11.56
C LEU A 106 -13.32 -22.99 -11.76
N LYS A 107 -13.71 -24.26 -11.87
CA LYS A 107 -15.12 -24.65 -12.01
C LYS A 107 -15.96 -24.20 -10.81
N GLU A 108 -15.43 -24.42 -9.61
CA GLU A 108 -16.10 -24.02 -8.36
C GLU A 108 -16.19 -22.51 -8.25
N LEU A 109 -15.12 -21.79 -8.60
CA LEU A 109 -15.12 -20.33 -8.65
C LEU A 109 -16.22 -19.80 -9.58
N MET A 110 -16.29 -20.32 -10.81
CA MET A 110 -17.30 -19.87 -11.80
C MET A 110 -18.73 -20.15 -11.31
N LEU A 111 -18.99 -21.31 -10.71
CA LEU A 111 -20.30 -21.62 -10.12
C LEU A 111 -20.63 -20.69 -8.95
N THR A 112 -19.64 -20.38 -8.11
CA THR A 112 -19.82 -19.47 -6.98
C THR A 112 -20.15 -18.06 -7.46
N VAL A 113 -19.42 -17.55 -8.45
CA VAL A 113 -19.64 -16.22 -9.04
C VAL A 113 -21.02 -16.13 -9.72
N ALA A 114 -21.45 -17.19 -10.41
CA ALA A 114 -22.75 -17.25 -11.07
C ALA A 114 -23.93 -17.23 -10.08
N ASN A 115 -23.77 -17.85 -8.91
CA ASN A 115 -24.81 -17.93 -7.87
C ASN A 115 -24.70 -16.84 -6.79
N ALA A 116 -23.60 -16.09 -6.75
CA ALA A 116 -23.41 -15.03 -5.78
C ALA A 116 -24.44 -13.91 -5.95
N SER A 117 -24.98 -13.44 -4.82
CA SER A 117 -25.85 -12.26 -4.73
C SER A 117 -25.03 -10.98 -4.84
N ILE A 118 -24.51 -10.73 -6.05
CA ILE A 118 -23.71 -9.56 -6.40
C ILE A 118 -24.30 -8.83 -7.60
N LYS A 119 -23.94 -7.55 -7.75
CA LYS A 119 -24.36 -6.77 -8.92
C LYS A 119 -23.87 -7.43 -10.20
N LYS A 120 -24.69 -7.39 -11.25
CA LYS A 120 -24.34 -7.90 -12.59
C LYS A 120 -23.01 -7.32 -13.10
N THR A 121 -22.76 -6.03 -12.83
CA THR A 121 -21.51 -5.37 -13.20
C THR A 121 -20.29 -5.99 -12.53
N THR A 122 -20.36 -6.29 -11.23
CA THR A 122 -19.30 -6.98 -10.48
C THR A 122 -19.06 -8.38 -11.02
N ARG A 123 -20.12 -9.11 -11.37
CA ARG A 123 -20.02 -10.43 -12.00
C ARG A 123 -19.28 -10.36 -13.34
N CYS A 124 -19.73 -9.50 -14.25
CA CYS A 124 -19.09 -9.32 -15.56
C CYS A 124 -17.64 -8.86 -15.43
N LEU A 125 -17.31 -8.04 -14.43
CA LEU A 125 -15.94 -7.61 -14.17
C LEU A 125 -15.03 -8.78 -13.74
N ILE A 126 -15.51 -9.69 -12.89
CA ILE A 126 -14.76 -10.88 -12.48
C ILE A 126 -14.50 -11.78 -13.70
N GLU A 127 -15.54 -12.04 -14.51
CA GLU A 127 -15.42 -12.84 -15.73
C GLU A 127 -14.46 -12.18 -16.74
N TRP A 128 -14.56 -10.86 -16.92
CA TRP A 128 -13.65 -10.10 -17.77
C TRP A 128 -12.19 -10.19 -17.30
N GLN A 129 -11.95 -10.07 -16.00
CA GLN A 129 -10.61 -10.25 -15.43
C GLN A 129 -10.08 -11.67 -15.64
N LEU A 130 -10.93 -12.69 -15.52
CA LEU A 130 -10.53 -14.08 -15.79
C LEU A 130 -10.19 -14.32 -17.27
N HIS A 131 -10.84 -13.62 -18.21
CA HIS A 131 -10.54 -13.72 -19.64
C HIS A 131 -9.30 -12.93 -20.07
N THR A 132 -9.01 -11.82 -19.41
CA THR A 132 -7.98 -10.86 -19.84
C THR A 132 -6.74 -10.87 -18.96
N MET A 133 -6.83 -11.42 -17.75
CA MET A 133 -5.79 -11.43 -16.71
C MET A 133 -5.22 -10.03 -16.39
N THR A 134 -6.03 -8.99 -16.58
CA THR A 134 -5.67 -7.60 -16.29
C THR A 134 -5.83 -7.29 -14.81
N ARG A 135 -5.17 -6.21 -14.35
CA ARG A 135 -5.29 -5.79 -12.96
C ARG A 135 -6.73 -5.34 -12.69
N PRO A 136 -7.23 -5.51 -11.44
CA PRO A 136 -8.59 -5.11 -11.12
C PRO A 136 -8.92 -3.65 -11.42
N ALA A 137 -7.95 -2.75 -11.25
CA ALA A 137 -8.11 -1.33 -11.57
C ALA A 137 -8.30 -1.10 -13.08
N GLU A 138 -7.43 -1.67 -13.91
CA GLU A 138 -7.49 -1.57 -15.38
C GLU A 138 -8.83 -2.10 -15.92
N ALA A 139 -9.23 -3.28 -15.45
CA ALA A 139 -10.50 -3.90 -15.80
C ALA A 139 -11.71 -3.06 -15.37
N ALA A 140 -11.67 -2.47 -14.17
CA ALA A 140 -12.77 -1.65 -13.65
C ALA A 140 -12.91 -0.31 -14.39
N THR A 141 -11.83 0.19 -15.00
CA THR A 141 -11.82 1.47 -15.73
C THR A 141 -11.97 1.31 -17.24
N ALA A 142 -12.14 0.09 -17.75
CA ALA A 142 -12.28 -0.19 -19.18
C ALA A 142 -13.44 0.60 -19.81
N ARG A 143 -13.18 1.25 -20.95
CA ARG A 143 -14.18 2.01 -21.69
C ARG A 143 -14.47 1.34 -23.03
N TRP A 144 -15.67 1.55 -23.56
CA TRP A 144 -16.01 1.09 -24.91
C TRP A 144 -15.08 1.66 -25.99
N ALA A 145 -14.56 2.87 -25.80
CA ALA A 145 -13.60 3.50 -26.70
C ALA A 145 -12.25 2.77 -26.75
N ASP A 146 -11.92 1.98 -25.72
CA ASP A 146 -10.66 1.23 -25.62
C ASP A 146 -10.74 -0.12 -26.37
N ILE A 147 -11.95 -0.54 -26.79
CA ILE A 147 -12.22 -1.86 -27.35
C ILE A 147 -12.57 -1.75 -28.83
N ASP A 148 -11.68 -2.25 -29.68
CA ASP A 148 -11.96 -2.49 -31.09
C ASP A 148 -12.51 -3.90 -31.27
N LEU A 149 -13.83 -4.02 -31.35
CA LEU A 149 -14.51 -5.30 -31.54
C LEU A 149 -14.25 -5.94 -32.92
N LYS A 150 -13.91 -5.14 -33.95
CA LYS A 150 -13.59 -5.66 -35.28
C LYS A 150 -12.22 -6.33 -35.27
N LYS A 151 -11.24 -5.70 -34.62
CA LYS A 151 -9.89 -6.24 -34.45
C LYS A 151 -9.78 -7.22 -33.28
N LYS A 152 -10.80 -7.28 -32.41
CA LYS A 152 -10.81 -8.05 -31.16
C LYS A 152 -9.66 -7.65 -30.23
N ILE A 153 -9.40 -6.35 -30.16
CA ILE A 153 -8.32 -5.78 -29.34
C ILE A 153 -8.93 -4.87 -28.29
N TRP A 154 -8.53 -5.07 -27.05
CA TRP A 154 -8.71 -4.10 -25.98
C TRP A 154 -7.37 -3.45 -25.68
N THR A 155 -7.30 -2.12 -25.79
CA THR A 155 -6.09 -1.33 -25.52
C THR A 155 -6.20 -0.73 -24.12
N ILE A 156 -5.31 -1.12 -23.22
CA ILE A 156 -5.28 -0.56 -21.86
C ILE A 156 -4.51 0.78 -21.94
N PRO A 157 -5.15 1.91 -21.58
CA PRO A 157 -4.46 3.20 -21.58
C PRO A 157 -3.36 3.24 -20.50
N PRO A 158 -2.29 4.03 -20.71
CA PRO A 158 -1.26 4.23 -19.69
C PRO A 158 -1.84 4.91 -18.44
N GLU A 159 -1.27 4.56 -17.27
CA GLU A 159 -1.54 5.20 -15.97
C GLU A 159 -1.01 6.64 -15.89
#